data_AF-T0ZIX6-F1
#
_entry.id   AF-T0ZIX6-F1
#
_cell.length_a   1.000
_cell.length_b   1.000
_cell.length_c   1.000
_cell.angle_alpha   90.00
_cell.angle_beta   90.00
_cell.angle_gamma   90.00
#
_symmetry.space_group_name_H-M   'P 1'
#
loop_
_entity.id
_entity.type
_entity.pdbx_description
1 polymer ?
#
loop_
_entity_poly.entity_id
_entity_poly.type
_entity_poly.pdbx_seq_one_letter_code
_entity_poly.pdbx_strand_id
1 'polypeptide(L)'
;SLSGWLTFGIAIAFTVAGCGIAALSPLGFPTGFVVTATGWLLVALWLLVHDIAYPNLKRPNLPRFTSIGLLLGYGWLALGALIVLGHGGTLSGLAYDAALHAVFLGFVLSLVFAHAPVILPAVVGKPFPFRRVLYAPAALLHLSLAARVLADLTTLPLLREWAGLFNVVAIVLFGGLLATLYRQGESSLELAFRSGSAGFFP
;
A
#
# COMPACT_ATOMS: atom_id res chain seq x y z
N SER A 1 20.46 14.10 -0.38
CA SER A 1 21.29 15.13 0.26
C SER A 1 21.17 15.02 1.77
N LEU A 2 22.10 15.57 2.55
CA LEU A 2 22.04 15.60 4.03
C LEU A 2 20.70 16.20 4.53
N SER A 3 20.16 17.19 3.83
CA SER A 3 18.85 17.80 4.13
C SER A 3 17.66 16.83 4.00
N GLY A 4 17.70 15.89 3.05
CA GLY A 4 16.66 14.87 2.89
C GLY A 4 16.61 13.90 4.07
N TRP A 5 17.78 13.48 4.57
CA TRP A 5 17.88 12.59 5.73
C TRP A 5 17.41 13.27 7.02
N LEU A 6 17.73 14.56 7.20
CA LEU A 6 17.28 15.33 8.36
C LEU A 6 15.75 15.49 8.37
N THR A 7 15.15 15.86 7.23
CA THR A 7 13.69 16.01 7.13
C THR A 7 12.95 14.68 7.35
N PHE A 8 13.49 13.58 6.85
CA PHE A 8 12.97 12.24 7.15
C PHE A 8 13.07 11.91 8.65
N GLY A 9 14.24 12.15 9.25
CA GLY A 9 14.47 11.93 10.68
C GLY A 9 13.49 12.72 11.55
N ILE A 10 13.20 13.97 11.19
CA ILE A 10 12.18 14.78 11.87
C ILE A 10 10.79 14.15 11.74
N ALA A 11 10.38 13.72 10.55
CA ALA A 11 9.07 13.08 10.34
C ALA A 11 8.89 11.81 11.19
N ILE A 12 9.93 10.98 11.27
CA ILE A 12 9.97 9.79 12.13
C ILE A 12 9.96 10.18 13.60
N ALA A 13 10.74 11.17 14.01
CA ALA A 13 10.78 11.66 15.39
C ALA A 13 9.39 12.12 15.87
N PHE A 14 8.65 12.86 15.03
CA PHE A 14 7.26 13.23 15.31
C PHE A 14 6.38 11.99 15.49
N THR A 15 6.47 11.03 14.58
CA THR A 15 5.67 9.79 14.65
C THR A 15 5.92 9.04 15.96
N VAL A 16 7.18 8.83 16.32
CA VAL A 16 7.59 8.07 17.51
C VAL A 16 7.31 8.85 18.79
N ALA A 17 7.58 10.17 18.82
CA ALA A 17 7.30 11.01 19.97
C ALA A 17 5.80 11.07 20.27
N GLY A 18 4.95 11.22 19.25
CA GLY A 18 3.50 11.20 19.41
C GLY A 18 2.99 9.89 20.01
N CYS A 19 3.49 8.75 19.51
CA CYS A 19 3.16 7.44 20.05
C CYS A 19 3.61 7.31 21.52
N GLY A 20 4.81 7.80 21.85
CA GLY A 20 5.32 7.83 23.22
C GLY A 20 4.46 8.69 24.16
N ILE A 21 4.07 9.88 23.71
CA ILE A 21 3.19 10.79 24.47
C ILE A 21 1.83 10.12 24.76
N ALA A 22 1.23 9.47 23.75
CA ALA A 22 -0.04 8.76 23.91
C ALA A 22 0.08 7.53 24.84
N ALA A 23 1.20 6.81 24.78
CA ALA A 23 1.40 5.58 25.56
C ALA A 23 1.75 5.84 27.04
N LEU A 24 2.48 6.92 27.32
CA LEU A 24 3.02 7.19 28.66
C LEU A 24 2.08 7.99 29.57
N SER A 25 1.05 8.64 29.02
CA SER A 25 0.13 9.46 29.81
C SER A 25 -1.28 9.49 29.22
N PRO A 26 -2.32 9.13 29.99
CA PRO A 26 -3.72 9.30 29.58
C PRO A 26 -4.07 10.76 29.25
N LEU A 27 -3.41 11.73 29.91
CA LEU A 27 -3.62 13.16 29.65
C LEU A 27 -2.89 13.63 28.37
N GLY A 28 -1.81 12.95 27.99
CA GLY A 28 -1.09 13.18 26.74
C GLY A 28 -1.81 12.61 25.52
N PHE A 29 -2.87 11.84 25.72
CA PHE A 29 -3.50 11.03 24.70
C PHE A 29 -3.93 11.80 23.44
N PRO A 30 -4.70 12.92 23.54
CA PRO A 30 -5.11 13.67 22.35
C PRO A 30 -3.90 14.29 21.63
N THR A 31 -2.94 14.83 22.38
CA THR A 31 -1.72 15.43 21.85
C THR A 31 -0.86 14.41 21.12
N GLY A 32 -0.72 13.20 21.68
CA GLY A 32 0.07 12.13 21.07
C GLY A 32 -0.44 11.76 19.69
N PHE A 33 -1.76 11.64 19.51
CA PHE A 33 -2.36 11.37 18.20
C PHE A 33 -2.12 12.48 17.18
N VAL A 34 -2.26 13.74 17.59
CA VAL A 34 -2.00 14.89 16.69
C VAL A 34 -0.54 14.89 16.26
N VAL A 35 0.40 14.66 17.18
CA VAL A 35 1.84 14.62 16.90
C VAL A 35 2.18 13.42 16.00
N THR A 36 1.60 12.24 16.25
CA THR A 36 1.77 11.05 15.41
C THR A 36 1.23 11.28 14.00
N ALA A 37 0.01 11.81 13.87
CA ALA A 37 -0.60 12.09 12.58
C ALA A 37 0.17 13.17 11.80
N THR A 38 0.71 14.17 12.49
CA THR A 38 1.62 15.14 11.88
C THR A 38 2.87 14.44 11.33
N GLY A 39 3.46 13.52 12.09
CA GLY A 39 4.54 12.67 11.62
C GLY A 39 4.19 11.87 10.36
N TRP A 40 3.02 11.23 10.32
CA TRP A 40 2.53 10.50 9.14
C TRP A 40 2.36 11.40 7.92
N LEU A 41 1.80 12.60 8.09
CA LEU A 41 1.66 13.57 7.00
C LEU A 41 3.02 14.02 6.46
N LEU A 42 3.97 14.29 7.36
CA LEU A 42 5.35 14.65 6.98
C LEU A 42 6.03 13.49 6.23
N VAL A 43 5.85 12.24 6.67
CA VAL A 43 6.37 11.06 5.97
C VAL A 43 5.75 10.94 4.57
N ALA A 44 4.43 11.09 4.44
CA ALA A 44 3.74 11.01 3.15
C ALA A 44 4.25 12.08 2.17
N LEU A 45 4.39 13.33 2.64
CA LEU A 45 4.95 14.43 1.84
C LEU A 45 6.42 14.21 1.49
N TRP A 46 7.21 13.69 2.43
CA TRP A 46 8.60 13.38 2.19
C TRP A 46 8.76 12.31 1.11
N LEU A 47 7.97 11.24 1.17
CA LEU A 47 7.94 10.16 0.17
C LEU A 47 7.55 10.68 -1.22
N LEU A 48 6.57 11.58 -1.31
CA LEU A 48 6.17 12.18 -2.59
C LEU A 48 7.31 12.94 -3.28
N VAL A 49 8.22 13.54 -2.50
CA VAL A 49 9.32 14.36 -3.03
C VAL A 49 10.60 13.54 -3.26
N HIS A 50 10.91 12.61 -2.38
CA HIS A 50 12.21 11.92 -2.35
C HIS A 50 12.19 10.48 -2.86
N ASP A 51 11.00 9.87 -3.04
CA ASP A 51 10.91 8.52 -3.59
C ASP A 51 11.06 8.50 -5.12
N ILE A 52 11.57 7.39 -5.65
CA ILE A 52 11.73 7.12 -7.08
C ILE A 52 10.40 6.83 -7.80
N ALA A 53 9.29 6.75 -7.08
CA ALA A 53 7.96 6.51 -7.64
C ALA A 53 7.60 7.52 -8.75
N TYR A 54 7.86 8.82 -8.57
CA TYR A 54 7.46 9.83 -9.55
C TYR A 54 8.21 9.71 -10.88
N PRO A 55 9.55 9.59 -10.90
CA PRO A 55 10.28 9.31 -12.15
C PRO A 55 9.89 7.99 -12.83
N ASN A 56 9.60 6.96 -12.04
CA ASN A 56 9.31 5.62 -12.56
C ASN A 56 7.92 5.48 -13.21
N LEU A 57 7.00 6.44 -13.02
CA LEU A 57 5.72 6.50 -13.77
C LEU A 57 5.91 6.50 -15.29
N LYS A 58 7.01 7.07 -15.78
CA LYS A 58 7.33 7.15 -17.21
C LYS A 58 7.86 5.81 -17.77
N ARG A 59 8.31 4.90 -16.91
CA ARG A 59 8.89 3.61 -17.31
C ARG A 59 7.77 2.56 -17.45
N PRO A 60 7.55 1.96 -18.63
CA PRO A 60 6.40 1.09 -18.85
C PRO A 60 6.45 -0.20 -18.02
N ASN A 61 5.30 -0.87 -17.91
CA ASN A 61 5.11 -2.18 -17.27
C ASN A 61 5.27 -2.13 -15.73
N LEU A 62 6.15 -2.97 -15.19
CA LEU A 62 6.27 -3.21 -13.75
C LEU A 62 6.68 -1.95 -12.96
N PRO A 63 7.69 -1.16 -13.37
CA PRO A 63 8.02 0.09 -12.69
C PRO A 63 6.84 1.06 -12.57
N ARG A 64 6.02 1.21 -13.63
CA ARG A 64 4.81 2.05 -13.60
C ARG A 64 3.76 1.51 -12.63
N PHE A 65 3.54 0.20 -12.62
CA PHE A 65 2.60 -0.43 -11.70
C PHE A 65 3.01 -0.20 -10.24
N THR A 66 4.27 -0.46 -9.91
CA THR A 66 4.83 -0.20 -8.58
C THR A 66 4.70 1.28 -8.22
N SER A 67 5.03 2.19 -9.14
CA SER A 67 4.93 3.64 -8.89
C SER A 67 3.52 4.11 -8.60
N ILE A 68 2.53 3.61 -9.34
CA ILE A 68 1.11 3.95 -9.10
C ILE A 68 0.67 3.46 -7.72
N GLY A 69 0.99 2.22 -7.35
CA GLY A 69 0.67 1.68 -6.02
C GLY A 69 1.34 2.46 -4.89
N LEU A 70 2.62 2.81 -5.05
CA LEU A 70 3.36 3.64 -4.10
C LEU A 70 2.70 5.01 -3.89
N LEU A 71 2.41 5.73 -4.98
CA LEU A 71 1.82 7.07 -4.90
C LEU A 71 0.40 7.06 -4.31
N LEU A 72 -0.41 6.06 -4.68
CA LEU A 72 -1.72 5.89 -4.06
C LEU A 72 -1.57 5.60 -2.57
N GLY A 73 -0.61 4.75 -2.19
CA GLY A 73 -0.27 4.48 -0.80
C GLY A 73 0.08 5.76 -0.02
N TYR A 74 0.94 6.62 -0.57
CA TYR A 74 1.29 7.89 0.09
C TYR A 74 0.08 8.81 0.25
N GLY A 75 -0.79 8.86 -0.77
CA GLY A 75 -2.07 9.58 -0.71
C GLY A 75 -2.96 9.07 0.43
N TRP A 76 -3.04 7.75 0.62
CA TRP A 76 -3.79 7.15 1.72
C TRP A 76 -3.17 7.44 3.10
N LEU A 77 -1.84 7.43 3.22
CA LEU A 77 -1.17 7.80 4.47
C LEU A 77 -1.47 9.27 4.84
N ALA A 78 -1.41 10.17 3.86
CA ALA A 78 -1.78 11.56 4.05
C ALA A 78 -3.26 11.71 4.45
N LEU A 79 -4.17 10.98 3.80
CA LEU A 79 -5.59 11.00 4.13
C LEU A 79 -5.86 10.49 5.56
N GLY A 80 -5.23 9.38 5.96
CA GLY A 80 -5.31 8.85 7.32
C GLY A 80 -4.84 9.86 8.37
N ALA A 81 -3.72 10.55 8.09
CA ALA A 81 -3.25 11.64 8.93
C ALA A 81 -4.26 12.79 9.04
N LEU A 82 -4.84 13.24 7.92
CA LEU A 82 -5.84 14.31 7.90
C LEU A 82 -7.12 13.93 8.65
N ILE A 83 -7.56 12.67 8.58
CA ILE A 83 -8.72 12.18 9.34
C ILE A 83 -8.46 12.30 10.84
N VAL A 84 -7.29 11.85 11.32
CA VAL A 84 -6.91 11.93 12.75
C VAL A 84 -6.80 13.39 13.21
N LEU A 85 -6.17 14.25 12.40
CA LEU A 85 -6.04 15.68 12.72
C LEU A 85 -7.41 16.39 12.76
N GLY A 86 -8.35 16.01 11.90
CA GLY A 86 -9.68 16.62 11.84
C GLY A 86 -10.66 16.16 12.92
N HIS A 87 -10.53 14.93 13.42
CA HIS A 87 -11.48 14.34 14.38
C HIS A 87 -10.92 14.22 15.81
N GLY A 88 -9.62 14.50 15.99
CA GLY A 88 -8.93 14.30 17.26
C GLY A 88 -8.58 12.83 17.51
N GLY A 89 -7.55 12.62 18.32
CA GLY A 89 -7.10 11.29 18.70
C GLY A 89 -8.12 10.53 19.54
N THR A 90 -8.67 9.46 18.98
CA THR A 90 -9.57 8.54 19.68
C THR A 90 -9.13 7.09 19.41
N LEU A 91 -9.50 6.16 20.30
CA LEU A 91 -9.25 4.70 20.11
C LEU A 91 -10.45 3.96 19.55
N SER A 92 -11.51 4.68 19.20
CA SER A 92 -12.78 4.05 18.82
C SER A 92 -13.62 5.00 17.99
N GLY A 93 -14.57 4.43 17.24
CA GLY A 93 -15.53 5.18 16.43
C GLY A 93 -15.15 5.16 14.95
N LEU A 94 -16.08 5.64 14.13
CA LEU A 94 -16.00 5.49 12.68
C LEU A 94 -14.85 6.28 12.06
N ALA A 95 -14.52 7.47 12.58
CA ALA A 95 -13.37 8.24 12.11
C ALA A 95 -12.04 7.54 12.42
N TYR A 96 -11.94 6.88 13.59
CA TYR A 96 -10.78 6.05 13.93
C TYR A 96 -10.66 4.85 12.99
N ASP A 97 -11.78 4.14 12.76
CA ASP A 97 -11.81 3.02 11.82
C ASP A 97 -11.40 3.46 10.41
N ALA A 98 -11.90 4.60 9.93
CA ALA A 98 -11.55 5.17 8.62
C ALA A 98 -10.05 5.47 8.52
N ALA A 99 -9.45 6.08 9.55
CA ALA A 99 -8.02 6.37 9.58
C ALA A 99 -7.18 5.08 9.59
N LEU A 100 -7.58 4.06 10.36
CA LEU A 100 -6.90 2.76 10.37
C LEU A 100 -6.96 2.10 8.99
N HIS A 101 -8.13 2.08 8.34
CA HIS A 101 -8.25 1.49 7.00
C HIS A 101 -7.42 2.28 5.97
N ALA A 102 -7.39 3.61 6.04
CA ALA A 102 -6.52 4.43 5.19
C ALA A 102 -5.03 4.07 5.40
N VAL A 103 -4.56 3.89 6.63
CA VAL A 103 -3.15 3.54 6.89
C VAL A 103 -2.85 2.08 6.52
N PHE A 104 -3.60 1.11 7.02
CA PHE A 104 -3.27 -0.30 6.84
C PHE A 104 -3.63 -0.81 5.43
N LEU A 105 -4.87 -0.63 4.98
CA LEU A 105 -5.26 -1.09 3.65
C LEU A 105 -4.81 -0.10 2.58
N GLY A 106 -4.91 1.20 2.85
CA GLY A 106 -4.57 2.22 1.87
C GLY A 106 -3.08 2.39 1.69
N PHE A 107 -2.31 2.57 2.76
CA PHE A 107 -0.86 2.74 2.65
C PHE A 107 -0.13 1.39 2.63
N VAL A 108 -0.25 0.58 3.68
CA VAL A 108 0.55 -0.64 3.82
C VAL A 108 0.24 -1.67 2.74
N LEU A 109 -1.02 -2.02 2.47
CA LEU A 109 -1.32 -2.99 1.42
C LEU A 109 -1.01 -2.49 0.01
N SER A 110 -1.04 -1.18 -0.23
CA SER A 110 -0.58 -0.63 -1.51
C SER A 110 0.92 -0.81 -1.70
N LEU A 111 1.73 -0.67 -0.64
CA LEU A 111 3.15 -1.03 -0.67
C LEU A 111 3.33 -2.53 -0.96
N VAL A 112 2.55 -3.39 -0.29
CA VAL A 112 2.58 -4.84 -0.51
C VAL A 112 2.26 -5.16 -1.97
N PHE A 113 1.18 -4.61 -2.53
CA PHE A 113 0.79 -4.83 -3.93
C PHE A 113 1.85 -4.31 -4.90
N ALA A 114 2.37 -3.10 -4.66
CA ALA A 114 3.36 -2.46 -5.51
C ALA A 114 4.68 -3.25 -5.56
N HIS A 115 5.11 -3.83 -4.45
CA HIS A 115 6.39 -4.53 -4.34
C HIS A 115 6.31 -6.05 -4.50
N ALA A 116 5.15 -6.69 -4.28
CA ALA A 116 5.06 -8.15 -4.36
C ALA A 116 5.58 -8.74 -5.69
N PRO A 117 5.30 -8.15 -6.88
CA PRO A 117 5.85 -8.65 -8.14
C PRO A 117 7.38 -8.49 -8.29
N VAL A 118 7.99 -7.59 -7.51
CA VAL A 118 9.44 -7.33 -7.49
C VAL A 118 10.15 -8.21 -6.47
N ILE A 119 9.56 -8.38 -5.28
CA ILE A 119 10.14 -9.15 -4.17
C ILE A 119 10.02 -10.66 -4.42
N LEU A 120 8.87 -11.13 -4.94
CA LEU A 120 8.64 -12.56 -5.13
C LEU A 120 9.72 -13.26 -5.97
N PRO A 121 10.20 -12.71 -7.10
CA PRO A 121 11.31 -13.28 -7.84
C PRO A 121 12.57 -13.55 -7.02
N ALA A 122 12.90 -12.67 -6.08
CA ALA A 122 14.09 -12.81 -5.25
C ALA A 122 13.95 -13.96 -4.24
N VAL A 123 12.71 -14.23 -3.78
CA VAL A 123 12.42 -15.31 -2.82
C VAL A 123 12.26 -16.66 -3.52
N VAL A 124 11.53 -16.68 -4.63
CA VAL A 124 11.22 -17.93 -5.35
C VAL A 124 12.24 -18.25 -6.46
N GLY A 125 13.16 -17.34 -6.76
CA GLY A 125 14.29 -17.55 -7.67
C GLY A 125 13.95 -17.58 -9.17
N LYS A 126 12.78 -17.08 -9.58
CA LYS A 126 12.36 -17.05 -11.00
C LYS A 126 11.82 -15.68 -11.40
N PRO A 127 12.04 -15.23 -12.65
CA PRO A 127 11.53 -13.94 -13.11
C PRO A 127 10.00 -13.90 -13.12
N PHE A 128 9.43 -12.79 -12.68
CA PHE A 128 7.98 -12.62 -12.63
C PHE A 128 7.43 -12.14 -14.00
N PRO A 129 6.50 -12.88 -14.64
CA PRO A 129 5.91 -12.48 -15.90
C PRO A 129 4.83 -11.41 -15.66
N PHE A 130 5.22 -10.14 -15.66
CA PHE A 130 4.28 -9.04 -15.44
C PHE A 130 3.14 -9.05 -16.48
N ARG A 131 1.90 -8.98 -15.98
CA ARG A 131 0.68 -8.84 -16.78
C ARG A 131 -0.15 -7.67 -16.27
N ARG A 132 -0.75 -6.91 -17.20
CA ARG A 132 -1.60 -5.76 -16.89
C ARG A 132 -2.85 -6.13 -16.07
N VAL A 133 -3.25 -7.40 -16.04
CA VAL A 133 -4.39 -7.86 -15.23
C VAL A 133 -4.20 -7.61 -13.73
N LEU A 134 -2.96 -7.45 -13.23
CA LEU A 134 -2.68 -7.07 -11.84
C LEU A 134 -3.22 -5.69 -11.43
N TYR A 135 -3.50 -4.81 -12.40
CA TYR A 135 -4.15 -3.53 -12.10
C TYR A 135 -5.60 -3.70 -11.64
N ALA A 136 -6.29 -4.76 -12.05
CA ALA A 136 -7.70 -4.95 -11.69
C ALA A 136 -7.93 -5.14 -10.18
N PRO A 137 -7.27 -6.09 -9.49
CA PRO A 137 -7.39 -6.20 -8.03
C PRO A 137 -6.82 -4.99 -7.29
N ALA A 138 -5.77 -4.34 -7.80
CA ALA A 138 -5.25 -3.10 -7.20
C ALA A 138 -6.28 -1.95 -7.27
N ALA A 139 -6.89 -1.73 -8.43
CA ALA A 139 -7.96 -0.75 -8.59
C ALA A 139 -9.18 -1.09 -7.72
N LEU A 140 -9.57 -2.37 -7.66
CA LEU A 140 -10.64 -2.82 -6.79
C LEU A 140 -10.35 -2.48 -5.33
N LEU A 141 -9.14 -2.74 -4.83
CA LEU A 141 -8.73 -2.38 -3.47
C LEU A 141 -8.92 -0.89 -3.21
N HIS A 142 -8.39 -0.02 -4.08
CA HIS A 142 -8.48 1.43 -3.87
C HIS A 142 -9.92 1.97 -3.96
N LEU A 143 -10.73 1.48 -4.90
CA LEU A 143 -12.12 1.92 -5.06
C LEU A 143 -13.00 1.46 -3.88
N SER A 144 -12.86 0.20 -3.47
CA SER A 144 -13.59 -0.34 -2.32
C SER A 144 -13.11 0.27 -1.01
N LEU A 145 -11.82 0.58 -0.87
CA LEU A 145 -11.30 1.32 0.27
C LEU A 145 -11.84 2.76 0.33
N ALA A 146 -11.92 3.46 -0.81
CA ALA A 146 -12.54 4.78 -0.85
C ALA A 146 -14.01 4.73 -0.42
N ALA A 147 -14.76 3.74 -0.91
CA ALA A 147 -16.12 3.49 -0.45
C ALA A 147 -16.17 3.17 1.06
N ARG A 148 -15.19 2.42 1.59
CA ARG A 148 -15.09 2.08 3.01
C ARG A 148 -14.91 3.33 3.87
N VAL A 149 -13.93 4.17 3.54
CA VAL A 149 -13.64 5.42 4.24
C VAL A 149 -14.84 6.36 4.16
N LEU A 150 -15.47 6.49 2.98
CA LEU A 150 -16.67 7.30 2.82
C LEU A 150 -17.82 6.78 3.69
N ALA A 151 -18.04 5.47 3.73
CA ALA A 151 -19.09 4.86 4.54
C ALA A 151 -18.88 5.10 6.04
N ASP A 152 -17.64 5.05 6.50
CA ASP A 152 -17.29 5.33 7.89
C ASP A 152 -17.53 6.82 8.23
N LEU A 153 -17.12 7.75 7.36
CA LEU A 153 -17.32 9.20 7.57
C LEU A 153 -18.78 9.66 7.39
N THR A 154 -19.60 8.93 6.62
CA THR A 154 -21.02 9.26 6.38
C THR A 154 -21.98 8.37 7.15
N THR A 155 -21.47 7.45 7.98
CA THR A 155 -22.26 6.54 8.83
C THR A 155 -23.22 5.61 8.05
N LEU A 156 -22.80 5.11 6.89
CA LEU A 156 -23.61 4.25 6.01
C LEU A 156 -23.27 2.75 6.20
N PRO A 157 -24.03 1.98 7.01
CA PRO A 157 -23.65 0.61 7.38
C PRO A 157 -23.64 -0.36 6.20
N LEU A 158 -24.60 -0.27 5.29
CA LEU A 158 -24.68 -1.17 4.13
C LEU A 158 -23.48 -0.97 3.19
N LEU A 159 -23.12 0.29 2.90
CA LEU A 159 -21.94 0.59 2.07
C LEU A 159 -20.67 0.07 2.74
N ARG A 160 -20.58 0.21 4.07
CA ARG A 160 -19.44 -0.23 4.88
C ARG A 160 -19.20 -1.74 4.81
N GLU A 161 -20.27 -2.54 4.82
CA GLU A 161 -20.21 -4.01 4.70
C GLU A 161 -19.74 -4.45 3.31
N TRP A 162 -20.38 -3.94 2.26
CA TRP A 162 -20.01 -4.26 0.88
C TRP A 162 -18.58 -3.80 0.56
N ALA A 163 -18.19 -2.60 0.99
CA ALA A 163 -16.83 -2.10 0.83
C ALA A 163 -15.81 -2.98 1.55
N GLY A 164 -16.13 -3.45 2.77
CA GLY A 164 -15.30 -4.42 3.50
C GLY A 164 -15.14 -5.74 2.75
N LEU A 165 -16.23 -6.29 2.21
CA LEU A 165 -16.18 -7.51 1.40
C LEU A 165 -15.28 -7.34 0.16
N PHE A 166 -15.44 -6.24 -0.57
CA PHE A 166 -14.65 -5.99 -1.77
C PHE A 166 -13.16 -5.74 -1.47
N ASN A 167 -12.81 -5.18 -0.32
CA ASN A 167 -11.42 -5.11 0.14
C ASN A 167 -10.82 -6.52 0.27
N VAL A 168 -11.53 -7.45 0.92
CA VAL A 168 -11.08 -8.84 1.08
C VAL A 168 -10.95 -9.53 -0.27
N VAL A 169 -11.96 -9.38 -1.14
CA VAL A 169 -11.94 -9.93 -2.51
C VAL A 169 -10.74 -9.41 -3.29
N ALA A 170 -10.42 -8.12 -3.20
CA ALA A 170 -9.26 -7.54 -3.88
C ALA A 170 -7.94 -8.18 -3.44
N ILE A 171 -7.76 -8.40 -2.14
CA ILE A 171 -6.55 -9.03 -1.56
C ILE A 171 -6.41 -10.47 -2.04
N VAL A 172 -7.49 -11.26 -1.95
CA VAL A 172 -7.48 -12.67 -2.37
C VAL A 172 -7.26 -12.78 -3.88
N LEU A 173 -7.92 -11.95 -4.68
CA LEU A 173 -7.74 -11.93 -6.13
C LEU A 173 -6.31 -11.54 -6.51
N PHE A 174 -5.71 -10.54 -5.85
CA PHE A 174 -4.32 -10.14 -6.11
C PHE A 174 -3.37 -11.31 -5.84
N GLY A 175 -3.46 -11.91 -4.65
CA GLY A 175 -2.61 -13.04 -4.26
C GLY A 175 -2.79 -14.26 -5.16
N GLY A 176 -4.04 -14.62 -5.49
CA GLY A 176 -4.37 -15.73 -6.39
C GLY A 176 -3.84 -15.51 -7.81
N LEU A 177 -3.99 -14.30 -8.35
CA LEU A 177 -3.47 -13.95 -9.67
C LEU A 177 -1.94 -13.99 -9.70
N LEU A 178 -1.30 -13.46 -8.66
CA LEU A 178 0.14 -13.47 -8.51
C LEU A 178 0.70 -14.90 -8.50
N ALA A 179 0.08 -15.80 -7.73
CA ALA A 179 0.42 -17.22 -7.70
C ALA A 179 0.19 -17.91 -9.06
N THR A 180 -0.90 -17.60 -9.74
CA THR A 180 -1.25 -18.20 -11.04
C THR A 180 -0.27 -17.78 -12.14
N LEU A 181 0.06 -16.49 -12.20
CA LEU A 181 1.03 -15.96 -13.17
C LEU A 181 2.43 -16.55 -12.97
N TYR A 182 2.82 -16.78 -11.71
CA TYR A 182 4.08 -17.42 -11.39
C TYR A 182 4.12 -18.88 -11.91
N ARG A 183 3.08 -19.66 -11.66
CA ARG A 183 2.97 -21.06 -12.14
C ARG A 183 3.01 -21.16 -13.66
N GLN A 184 2.38 -20.24 -14.38
CA GLN A 184 2.38 -20.25 -15.86
C GLN A 184 3.73 -19.87 -16.48
N GLY A 185 4.56 -19.10 -15.76
CA GLY A 185 5.93 -18.79 -16.17
C GLY A 185 6.82 -20.04 -16.20
N GLU A 186 6.59 -20.97 -15.28
CA GLU A 186 7.33 -22.24 -15.16
C GLU A 186 7.05 -23.18 -16.32
N SER A 187 5.78 -23.40 -16.66
CA SER A 187 5.38 -24.31 -17.75
C SER A 187 5.88 -23.85 -19.12
N SER A 188 5.99 -22.53 -19.33
CA SER A 188 6.43 -21.95 -20.60
C SER A 188 7.94 -22.15 -20.84
N LEU A 189 8.75 -22.10 -19.78
CA LEU A 189 10.18 -22.34 -19.84
C LEU A 189 10.50 -23.82 -20.05
N GLU A 190 9.81 -24.72 -19.34
CA GLU A 190 9.98 -26.16 -19.53
C GLU A 190 9.64 -26.61 -20.95
N LEU A 191 8.56 -26.06 -21.54
CA LEU A 191 8.17 -26.35 -22.92
C LEU A 191 9.23 -25.86 -23.93
N ALA A 192 9.82 -24.68 -23.73
CA ALA A 192 10.88 -24.15 -24.57
C ALA A 192 12.18 -24.98 -24.48
N PHE A 193 12.56 -25.45 -23.28
CA PHE A 193 13.69 -26.35 -23.11
C PHE A 193 13.45 -27.73 -23.76
N ARG A 194 12.22 -28.27 -23.66
CA ARG A 194 11.84 -29.52 -24.32
C ARG A 194 11.85 -29.42 -25.85
N SER A 195 11.35 -28.32 -26.42
CA SER A 195 11.37 -28.14 -27.88
C SER A 195 12.78 -27.89 -28.41
N GLY A 196 13.63 -27.19 -27.66
CA GLY A 196 15.04 -26.95 -28.03
C GLY A 196 15.92 -28.20 -27.96
N SER A 197 15.66 -29.11 -27.01
CA SER A 197 16.37 -30.39 -26.90
C SER A 197 15.89 -31.45 -27.91
N ALA A 198 14.62 -31.40 -28.34
CA ALA A 198 14.10 -32.25 -29.39
C ALA A 198 14.62 -31.91 -30.81
N GLY A 199 15.12 -30.69 -31.02
CA GLY A 199 15.74 -30.28 -32.29
C GLY A 199 17.24 -30.54 -32.40
N PHE A 200 17.89 -31.08 -31.35
CA PHE A 200 19.35 -31.22 -31.28
C PHE A 200 19.85 -32.67 -31.47
N PHE A 201 18.96 -33.62 -31.71
CA PHE A 201 19.35 -34.99 -32.09
C PHE A 201 18.85 -35.30 -33.50
N PRO A 202 19.74 -35.33 -34.52
CA PRO A 202 19.45 -35.96 -35.81
C PRO A 202 19.34 -37.49 -35.69
#